data_AF-A0A0P9DBD9-F1
#
_entry.id   AF-A0A0P9DBD9-F1
#
_cell.length_a   1.000
_cell.length_b   1.000
_cell.length_c   1.000
_cell.angle_alpha   90.00
_cell.angle_beta   90.00
_cell.angle_gamma   90.00
#
_symmetry.space_group_name_H-M   'P 1'
#
loop_
_entity.id
_entity.type
_entity.pdbx_description
1 polymer ?
#
loop_
_entity_poly.entity_id
_entity_poly.type
_entity_poly.pdbx_seq_one_letter_code
_entity_poly.pdbx_strand_id
1 'polypeptide(L)' 'QKLEVLPYHRMGVYKWEQLGKAYPLEHVPTPSDRELERAKRLIDQGREQA' A
#
# COMPACT_ATOMS: atom_id res chain seq x y z
N GLN A 1 -1.04 -17.51 -13.17
CA GLN A 1 -1.85 -16.49 -12.46
C GLN A 1 -1.00 -15.23 -12.32
N LYS A 2 -1.56 -14.04 -12.60
CA LYS A 2 -0.82 -12.76 -12.49
C LYS A 2 -1.00 -12.21 -11.07
N LEU A 3 0.10 -11.78 -10.44
CA LEU A 3 0.10 -11.11 -9.15
C LEU A 3 0.68 -9.70 -9.32
N GLU A 4 0.02 -8.71 -8.72
CA GLU A 4 0.49 -7.33 -8.71
C GLU A 4 0.55 -6.81 -7.28
N VAL A 5 1.69 -6.22 -6.90
CA VAL A 5 1.90 -5.58 -5.60
C VAL A 5 1.75 -4.08 -5.79
N LEU A 6 0.71 -3.51 -5.20
CA LEU A 6 0.39 -2.08 -5.27
C LEU A 6 0.76 -1.38 -3.96
N PRO A 7 1.41 -0.21 -4.03
CA PRO A 7 1.65 0.60 -2.85
C PRO A 7 0.34 1.20 -2.33
N TYR A 8 0.23 1.35 -1.01
CA TYR A 8 -0.81 2.18 -0.42
C TYR A 8 -0.73 3.61 -0.96
N HIS A 9 -1.88 4.25 -1.17
CA HIS A 9 -1.97 5.64 -1.63
C HIS A 9 -2.95 6.45 -0.77
N ARG A 10 -2.73 7.77 -0.72
CA ARG A 10 -3.59 8.72 0.01
C ARG A 10 -4.63 9.42 -0.88
N MET A 11 -4.86 8.95 -2.10
CA MET A 11 -5.90 9.50 -2.96
C MET A 11 -7.28 9.34 -2.32
N GLY A 12 -8.06 10.42 -2.28
CA GLY A 12 -9.41 10.42 -1.72
C GLY A 12 -9.51 10.69 -0.21
N VAL A 13 -8.40 10.97 0.50
CA VAL A 13 -8.43 11.39 1.92
C VAL A 13 -9.35 12.60 2.12
N TYR A 14 -9.33 13.58 1.20
CA TYR A 14 -10.20 14.76 1.25
C TYR A 14 -11.71 14.43 1.30
N LYS A 15 -12.14 13.25 0.82
CA LYS A 15 -13.55 12.83 0.89
C LYS A 15 -13.98 12.54 2.32
N TRP A 16 -13.06 12.11 3.17
CA TRP A 16 -13.34 11.89 4.60
C TRP A 16 -13.63 13.21 5.30
N GLU A 17 -12.84 14.25 5.00
CA GLU A 17 -13.08 15.61 5.48
C GLU A 17 -14.44 16.13 5.02
N GLN A 18 -14.79 15.95 3.74
CA GLN A 18 -16.09 16.34 3.19
C GLN A 18 -17.28 15.62 3.83
N LEU A 19 -17.08 14.38 4.29
CA LEU A 19 -18.09 13.60 4.99
C LEU A 19 -18.14 13.89 6.51
N GLY A 20 -17.29 14.80 7.01
CA GLY A 20 -17.17 15.08 8.45
C GLY A 20 -16.67 13.86 9.23
N LYS A 21 -15.83 13.01 8.63
CA LYS A 21 -15.31 11.78 9.22
C LYS A 21 -13.81 11.86 9.44
N ALA A 22 -13.34 11.34 10.58
CA ALA A 22 -11.92 11.15 10.83
C ALA A 22 -11.33 10.08 9.90
N TYR A 23 -10.18 10.36 9.28
CA TYR A 23 -9.48 9.39 8.45
C TYR A 23 -8.54 8.52 9.31
N PRO A 24 -8.77 7.21 9.44
CA PRO A 24 -8.03 6.38 10.41
C PRO A 24 -6.55 6.18 10.08
N LEU A 25 -6.13 6.46 8.84
CA LEU A 25 -4.74 6.24 8.38
C LEU A 25 -3.99 7.56 8.15
N GLU A 26 -4.40 8.65 8.80
CA GLU A 26 -3.83 9.97 8.59
C GLU A 26 -2.31 10.04 8.81
N HIS A 27 -1.81 9.25 9.75
CA HIS A 27 -0.38 9.15 10.09
C HIS A 27 0.37 8.07 9.30
N VAL A 28 -0.30 7.35 8.39
CA VAL A 28 0.33 6.31 7.59
C VAL A 28 0.87 6.93 6.29
N PRO A 29 2.19 6.88 6.05
CA PRO A 29 2.76 7.39 4.82
C PRO A 29 2.58 6.40 3.66
N THR A 30 2.65 6.91 2.43
CA THR A 30 2.88 6.07 1.24
C THR A 30 4.23 5.36 1.40
N PRO A 31 4.33 4.06 1.11
CA PRO A 31 5.61 3.35 1.17
C PRO A 31 6.59 3.93 0.13
N SER A 32 7.87 3.93 0.48
CA SER A 32 8.95 4.27 -0.46
C SER A 32 9.11 3.21 -1.55
N ASP A 33 9.73 3.58 -2.67
CA ASP A 33 10.04 2.64 -3.75
C ASP A 33 10.88 1.45 -3.25
N ARG A 34 11.84 1.71 -2.35
CA ARG A 34 12.67 0.67 -1.74
C ARG A 34 11.84 -0.32 -0.91
N GLU A 35 10.83 0.15 -0.18
CA GLU A 35 9.93 -0.72 0.58
C GLU A 35 9.05 -1.56 -0.35
N LEU A 36 8.56 -0.96 -1.44
CA LEU A 36 7.78 -1.65 -2.47
C LEU A 36 8.61 -2.76 -3.15
N GLU A 37 9.84 -2.46 -3.56
CA GLU A 37 10.77 -3.42 -4.15
C GLU A 37 11.10 -4.56 -3.17
N ARG A 38 11.36 -4.23 -1.90
CA ARG A 38 11.60 -5.24 -0.85
C ARG A 38 10.39 -6.15 -0.70
N ALA A 39 9.17 -5.60 -0.66
CA ALA A 39 7.94 -6.38 -0.52
C ALA A 39 7.74 -7.32 -1.73
N LYS A 40 7.90 -6.80 -2.96
CA LYS A 40 7.82 -7.61 -4.19
C LYS A 40 8.78 -8.80 -4.15
N ARG A 41 10.06 -8.55 -3.84
CA ARG A 41 11.07 -9.62 -3.76
C ARG A 41 10.71 -10.71 -2.75
N LEU A 42 10.25 -10.33 -1.55
CA LEU A 42 9.89 -11.32 -0.51
C LEU A 42 8.69 -12.17 -0.92
N ILE A 43 7.68 -11.55 -1.54
CA ILE A 43 6.51 -12.25 -2.02
C ILE A 43 6.88 -13.22 -3.14
N ASP A 44 7.69 -12.80 -4.10
CA ASP A 44 8.13 -13.66 -5.19
C ASP A 44 8.99 -14.83 -4.69
N GLN A 45 9.90 -14.59 -3.74
CA GLN A 45 10.67 -15.65 -3.09
C GLN A 45 9.78 -16.69 -2.39
N GLY A 46 8.76 -16.26 -1.65
CA GLY A 46 7.82 -17.18 -1.01
C GLY A 46 7.00 -17.99 -2.01
N ARG A 47 6.75 -17.45 -3.21
CA ARG A 47 6.03 -18.15 -4.28
C ARG A 47 6.88 -19.17 -5.01
N GLU A 48 8.19 -18.96 -5.13
CA GLU A 48 9.11 -19.92 -5.73
C GLU A 48 9.37 -21.13 -4.82
N GLN A 49 9.19 -20.96 -3.50
CA GLN A 49 9.41 -22.00 -2.49
C GLN A 49 8.18 -22.88 -2.23
N ALA A 50 7.02 -22.53 -2.79
CA ALA A 50 5.74 -23.23 -2.64
C ALA A 50 5.44 -24.12 -3.85
#